data_AF-A0A2D5P734-F1
#
_entry.id   AF-A0A2D5P734-F1
#
_cell.length_a   1.000
_cell.length_b   1.000
_cell.length_c   1.000
_cell.angle_alpha   90.00
_cell.angle_beta   90.00
_cell.angle_gamma   90.00
#
_symmetry.space_group_name_H-M   'P 1'
#
loop_
_entity.id
_entity.type
_entity.pdbx_description
1 polymer ?
#
loop_
_entity_poly.entity_id
_entity_poly.type
_entity_poly.pdbx_seq_one_letter_code
_entity_poly.pdbx_strand_id
1 'polypeptide(L)'
;MLNQIPLQLISNFASIVILGILFYRYLQYKKNMDVIQGLEKLHITNDLSDEDKAFITKNEDEYKLKLIKTESLIKFAKPLFILIVGIIFIAFPFAEALIHLNVVVVAFIFMQVTKIHTTNIYGLLYKLKRED
;
A
#
# COMPACT_ATOMS: atom_id res chain seq x y z
N MET A 1 34.83 14.56 -16.84
CA MET A 1 34.14 14.95 -15.60
C MET A 1 32.68 14.53 -15.75
N LEU A 2 32.34 13.33 -15.30
CA LEU A 2 30.95 12.87 -15.30
C LEU A 2 30.22 13.66 -14.20
N ASN A 3 29.26 14.48 -14.60
CA ASN A 3 28.39 15.28 -13.73
C ASN A 3 27.93 14.45 -12.54
N GLN A 4 28.36 14.84 -11.34
CA GLN A 4 27.76 14.38 -10.10
C GLN A 4 26.36 15.03 -10.03
N ILE A 5 25.34 14.31 -10.51
CA ILE A 5 23.96 14.69 -10.16
C ILE A 5 23.92 14.70 -8.63
N PRO A 6 23.54 15.82 -8.00
CA PRO A 6 23.53 15.91 -6.55
C PRO A 6 22.68 14.76 -5.98
N LEU A 7 23.23 14.00 -5.04
CA LEU A 7 22.53 12.85 -4.44
C LEU A 7 21.16 13.27 -3.85
N GLN A 8 21.08 14.52 -3.38
CA GLN A 8 19.84 15.17 -2.95
C GLN A 8 18.77 15.23 -4.05
N LEU A 9 19.16 15.47 -5.30
CA LEU A 9 18.25 15.56 -6.44
C LEU A 9 17.63 14.19 -6.75
N ILE A 10 18.43 13.12 -6.68
CA ILE A 10 17.98 11.74 -6.85
C ILE A 10 17.01 11.36 -5.72
N SER A 11 17.38 11.68 -4.47
CA SER A 11 16.57 11.41 -3.27
C SER A 11 15.20 12.11 -3.36
N ASN A 12 15.19 13.39 -3.72
CA ASN A 12 13.96 14.17 -3.87
C ASN A 12 13.10 13.68 -5.03
N PHE A 13 13.71 13.34 -6.16
CA PHE A 13 13.00 12.77 -7.30
C PHE A 13 12.34 11.43 -6.94
N ALA A 14 13.05 10.55 -6.23
CA ALA A 14 12.48 9.29 -5.74
C ALA A 14 11.28 9.53 -4.82
N SER A 15 11.34 10.51 -3.91
CA SER A 15 10.20 10.88 -3.06
C SER A 15 8.99 11.34 -3.87
N ILE A 16 9.19 12.18 -4.90
CA ILE A 16 8.11 12.67 -5.78
C ILE A 16 7.46 11.49 -6.52
N VAL A 17 8.27 10.56 -7.05
CA VAL A 17 7.76 9.36 -7.71
C VAL A 17 6.93 8.52 -6.75
N ILE A 18 7.40 8.28 -5.52
CA ILE A 18 6.64 7.50 -4.54
C ILE A 18 5.33 8.22 -4.18
N LEU A 19 5.32 9.55 -4.05
CA LEU A 19 4.11 10.33 -3.83
C LEU A 19 3.11 10.19 -4.99
N GLY A 20 3.58 10.23 -6.24
CA GLY A 20 2.73 9.97 -7.41
C GLY A 20 2.11 8.58 -7.39
N ILE A 21 2.90 7.55 -7.04
CA ILE A 21 2.39 6.17 -6.90
C ILE A 21 1.38 6.08 -5.75
N LEU A 22 1.64 6.74 -4.62
CA LEU A 22 0.70 6.82 -3.48
C LEU A 22 -0.64 7.42 -3.91
N PHE A 23 -0.60 8.53 -4.65
CA PHE A 23 -1.79 9.20 -5.14
C PHE A 23 -2.59 8.31 -6.11
N TYR A 24 -1.91 7.66 -7.05
CA TYR A 24 -2.55 6.70 -7.96
C TYR A 24 -3.21 5.54 -7.19
N ARG A 25 -2.51 4.96 -6.21
CA ARG A 25 -3.07 3.89 -5.36
C ARG A 25 -4.27 4.35 -4.55
N TYR A 26 -4.24 5.58 -4.05
CA TYR A 26 -5.37 6.16 -3.34
C TYR A 26 -6.60 6.24 -4.25
N LEU A 27 -6.45 6.69 -5.50
CA LEU A 27 -7.56 6.73 -6.47
C LEU A 27 -8.09 5.33 -6.79
N GLN A 28 -7.19 4.36 -6.98
CA GLN A 28 -7.57 2.97 -7.21
C GLN A 28 -8.32 2.37 -6.01
N TYR A 29 -7.85 2.63 -4.79
CA TYR A 29 -8.51 2.21 -3.57
C TYR A 29 -9.92 2.80 -3.47
N LYS A 30 -10.06 4.10 -3.74
CA LYS A 30 -11.36 4.77 -3.74
C LYS A 30 -12.34 4.09 -4.71
N LYS A 31 -11.92 3.86 -5.96
CA LYS A 31 -12.76 3.18 -6.95
C LYS A 31 -13.19 1.79 -6.50
N ASN A 32 -12.27 1.00 -5.93
CA ASN A 32 -12.60 -0.34 -5.44
C ASN A 32 -13.56 -0.27 -4.24
N MET A 33 -13.38 0.71 -3.36
CA MET A 33 -14.28 0.93 -2.23
C MET A 33 -15.69 1.30 -2.69
N ASP A 34 -15.81 2.19 -3.67
CA ASP A 34 -17.10 2.60 -4.23
C ASP A 34 -17.88 1.38 -4.80
N VAL A 35 -17.17 0.44 -5.45
CA VAL A 35 -17.77 -0.82 -5.93
C VAL A 35 -18.25 -1.69 -4.77
N ILE A 36 -17.43 -1.88 -3.74
CA ILE A 36 -17.77 -2.72 -2.58
C ILE A 36 -18.94 -2.11 -1.79
N GLN A 37 -18.99 -0.79 -1.66
CA GLN A 37 -20.14 -0.09 -1.06
C GLN A 37 -21.42 -0.25 -1.90
N GLY A 38 -21.29 -0.35 -3.23
CA GLY A 38 -22.39 -0.71 -4.10
C GLY A 38 -22.93 -2.11 -3.80
N LEU A 39 -22.03 -3.09 -3.65
CA LEU A 39 -22.38 -4.47 -3.28
C LEU A 39 -23.01 -4.55 -1.88
N GLU A 40 -22.51 -3.78 -0.92
CA GLU A 40 -23.07 -3.70 0.43
C GLU A 40 -24.51 -3.17 0.42
N LYS A 41 -24.82 -2.18 -0.42
CA LYS A 41 -26.21 -1.70 -0.58
C LYS A 41 -27.13 -2.77 -1.16
N LEU A 42 -26.68 -3.50 -2.17
CA LEU A 42 -27.43 -4.60 -2.77
C LEU A 42 -27.64 -5.75 -1.79
N HIS A 43 -26.64 -6.05 -0.95
CA HIS A 43 -26.74 -7.03 0.12
C HIS A 43 -27.84 -6.63 1.12
N ILE A 44 -27.86 -5.37 1.58
CA ILE A 44 -28.89 -4.85 2.50
C ILE A 44 -30.30 -4.96 1.90
N THR A 45 -30.45 -4.81 0.57
CA THR A 45 -31.75 -4.95 -0.11
C THR A 45 -32.07 -6.37 -0.57
N ASN A 46 -31.19 -7.35 -0.30
CA ASN A 46 -31.27 -8.73 -0.81
C ASN A 46 -31.33 -8.83 -2.35
N ASP A 47 -30.74 -7.88 -3.06
CA ASP A 47 -30.71 -7.80 -4.52
C ASP A 47 -29.38 -8.25 -5.14
N LEU A 48 -28.55 -9.01 -4.41
CA LEU A 48 -27.31 -9.55 -4.94
C LEU A 48 -27.59 -10.62 -5.99
N SER A 49 -27.09 -10.40 -7.21
CA SER A 49 -27.14 -11.39 -8.28
C SER A 49 -26.12 -12.51 -8.05
N ASP A 50 -26.28 -13.64 -8.74
CA ASP A 50 -25.29 -14.73 -8.72
C ASP A 50 -23.91 -14.27 -9.24
N GLU A 51 -23.90 -13.31 -10.18
CA GLU A 51 -22.68 -12.69 -10.70
C GLU A 51 -21.97 -11.86 -9.61
N ASP A 52 -22.73 -11.12 -8.81
CA ASP A 52 -22.19 -10.33 -7.68
C ASP A 52 -21.61 -11.25 -6.60
N LYS A 53 -22.29 -12.35 -6.27
CA LYS A 53 -21.80 -13.35 -5.30
C LYS A 53 -20.52 -14.03 -5.78
N ALA A 54 -20.45 -14.36 -7.07
CA ALA A 54 -19.25 -14.89 -7.70
C ALA A 54 -18.10 -13.86 -7.68
N PHE A 55 -18.42 -12.58 -7.94
CA PHE A 55 -17.46 -11.48 -7.85
C PHE A 55 -16.93 -11.32 -6.43
N ILE A 56 -17.79 -11.30 -5.41
CA ILE A 56 -17.42 -11.18 -3.99
C ILE A 56 -16.47 -12.32 -3.60
N THR A 57 -16.84 -13.56 -3.92
CA THR A 57 -16.04 -14.74 -3.57
C THR A 57 -14.66 -14.70 -4.21
N LYS A 58 -14.59 -14.45 -5.52
CA LYS A 58 -13.32 -14.37 -6.25
C LYS A 58 -12.43 -13.24 -5.70
N ASN A 59 -13.00 -12.07 -5.48
CA ASN A 59 -12.22 -10.93 -4.98
C ASN A 59 -11.77 -11.14 -3.54
N GLU A 60 -12.59 -11.76 -2.68
CA GLU A 60 -12.18 -12.07 -1.30
C GLU A 60 -10.92 -12.94 -1.29
N ASP A 61 -10.89 -14.01 -2.07
CA ASP A 61 -9.73 -14.90 -2.20
C ASP A 61 -8.50 -14.16 -2.75
N GLU A 62 -8.68 -13.32 -3.78
CA GLU A 62 -7.59 -12.52 -4.33
C GLU A 62 -7.02 -11.52 -3.31
N TYR A 63 -7.88 -10.82 -2.58
CA TYR A 63 -7.46 -9.82 -1.59
C TYR A 63 -6.87 -10.46 -0.33
N LYS A 64 -7.34 -11.64 0.07
CA LYS A 64 -6.71 -12.47 1.10
C LYS A 64 -5.26 -12.80 0.74
N LEU A 65 -5.03 -13.25 -0.49
CA LEU A 65 -3.69 -13.58 -0.96
C LEU A 65 -2.80 -12.34 -1.08
N LYS A 66 -3.34 -11.21 -1.55
CA LYS A 66 -2.62 -9.90 -1.53
C LYS A 66 -2.27 -9.47 -0.11
N LEU A 67 -3.16 -9.66 0.85
CA LEU A 67 -2.91 -9.31 2.25
C LEU A 67 -1.76 -10.14 2.82
N ILE A 68 -1.80 -11.47 2.67
CA ILE A 68 -0.73 -12.37 3.12
C ILE A 68 0.62 -11.97 2.53
N LYS A 69 0.68 -11.70 1.22
CA LYS A 69 1.90 -11.23 0.55
C LYS A 69 2.39 -9.91 1.14
N THR A 70 1.49 -8.95 1.34
CA THR A 70 1.82 -7.62 1.88
C THR A 70 2.34 -7.72 3.31
N GLU A 71 1.72 -8.54 4.16
CA GLU A 71 2.17 -8.74 5.53
C GLU A 71 3.54 -9.41 5.61
N SER A 72 3.79 -10.41 4.77
CA SER A 72 5.11 -11.04 4.66
C SER A 72 6.18 -10.04 4.21
N LEU A 73 5.88 -9.22 3.20
CA LEU A 73 6.78 -8.15 2.76
C LEU A 73 7.06 -7.13 3.86
N ILE A 74 6.05 -6.72 4.64
CA ILE A 74 6.24 -5.78 5.75
C ILE A 74 7.10 -6.40 6.86
N LYS A 75 6.87 -7.67 7.20
CA LYS A 75 7.68 -8.38 8.20
C LYS A 75 9.15 -8.44 7.78
N PHE A 76 9.43 -8.67 6.50
CA PHE A 76 10.78 -8.66 5.95
C PHE A 76 11.38 -7.24 5.85
N ALA A 77 10.58 -6.26 5.41
CA ALA A 77 11.06 -4.90 5.15
C ALA A 77 11.38 -4.14 6.45
N LYS A 78 10.72 -4.43 7.56
CA LYS A 78 11.00 -3.79 8.86
C LYS A 78 12.49 -3.86 9.28
N PRO A 79 13.10 -5.05 9.43
CA PRO A 79 14.52 -5.13 9.76
C PRO A 79 15.41 -4.55 8.66
N LEU A 80 15.03 -4.68 7.39
CA LEU A 80 15.75 -4.07 6.27
C LEU A 80 15.77 -2.53 6.36
N PHE A 81 14.66 -1.89 6.69
CA PHE A 81 14.60 -0.45 6.88
C PHE A 81 15.48 0.00 8.05
N ILE A 82 15.48 -0.74 9.16
CA ILE A 82 16.36 -0.45 10.30
C ILE A 82 17.83 -0.51 9.86
N LEU A 83 18.21 -1.54 9.09
CA LEU A 83 19.57 -1.67 8.55
C LEU A 83 19.92 -0.49 7.62
N ILE A 84 19.04 -0.14 6.68
CA ILE A 84 19.24 0.99 5.76
C ILE A 84 19.41 2.30 6.53
N VAL A 85 18.59 2.55 7.55
CA VAL A 85 18.71 3.73 8.40
C VAL A 85 20.08 3.75 9.10
N GLY A 86 20.51 2.64 9.68
CA GLY A 86 21.83 2.53 10.30
C GLY A 86 22.97 2.85 9.32
N ILE A 87 22.91 2.31 8.10
CA ILE A 87 23.88 2.59 7.04
C ILE A 87 23.90 4.08 6.68
N ILE A 88 22.74 4.72 6.55
CA ILE A 88 22.63 6.15 6.25
C ILE A 88 23.33 7.00 7.32
N PHE A 89 23.09 6.72 8.61
CA PHE A 89 23.70 7.47 9.71
C PHE A 89 25.21 7.24 9.86
N ILE A 90 25.73 6.10 9.39
CA ILE A 90 27.18 5.84 9.35
C ILE A 90 27.82 6.56 8.16
N ALA A 91 27.15 6.58 7.01
CA ALA A 91 27.71 7.08 5.77
C ALA A 91 27.63 8.62 5.61
N PHE A 92 26.69 9.28 6.28
CA PHE A 92 26.42 10.72 6.07
C PHE A 92 26.40 11.52 7.39
N PRO A 93 26.80 12.80 7.37
CA PRO A 93 26.57 13.73 8.47
C PRO A 93 25.08 13.83 8.82
N PHE A 94 24.78 14.12 10.10
CA PHE A 94 23.41 14.12 10.62
C PHE A 94 22.41 14.90 9.74
N ALA A 95 22.77 16.10 9.29
CA ALA A 95 21.89 16.93 8.45
C ALA A 95 21.55 16.28 7.09
N GLU A 96 22.52 15.64 6.45
CA GLU A 96 22.33 14.95 5.17
C GLU A 96 21.60 13.61 5.34
N ALA A 97 21.90 12.89 6.42
CA ALA A 97 21.22 11.64 6.78
C ALA A 97 19.70 11.84 6.91
N LEU A 98 19.26 12.96 7.49
CA LEU A 98 17.83 13.30 7.60
C LEU A 98 17.14 13.45 6.23
N ILE A 99 17.84 13.95 5.21
CA ILE A 99 17.30 14.08 3.85
C ILE A 99 17.02 12.69 3.26
N HIS A 100 17.97 11.76 3.40
CA HIS A 100 17.81 10.38 2.93
C HIS A 100 16.78 9.60 3.74
N LEU A 101 16.63 9.92 5.03
CA LEU A 101 15.63 9.32 5.89
C LEU A 101 14.20 9.58 5.39
N ASN A 102 13.93 10.73 4.74
CA ASN A 102 12.62 11.00 4.15
C ASN A 102 12.20 9.94 3.13
N VAL A 103 13.12 9.47 2.27
CA VAL A 103 12.82 8.43 1.28
C VAL A 103 12.45 7.12 1.98
N VAL A 104 13.19 6.77 3.04
CA VAL A 104 12.92 5.58 3.86
C VAL A 104 11.55 5.67 4.52
N VAL A 105 11.22 6.81 5.12
CA VAL A 105 9.94 7.06 5.78
C VAL A 105 8.80 6.98 4.78
N VAL A 106 8.93 7.62 3.62
CA VAL A 106 7.90 7.61 2.57
C VAL A 106 7.68 6.20 2.02
N ALA A 107 8.75 5.42 1.80
CA ALA A 107 8.65 4.02 1.41
C ALA A 107 7.96 3.16 2.49
N PHE A 108 8.26 3.40 3.77
CA PHE A 108 7.60 2.72 4.88
C PHE A 108 6.10 3.05 4.94
N ILE A 109 5.74 4.34 4.83
CA ILE A 109 4.34 4.79 4.79
C ILE A 109 3.61 4.11 3.63
N PHE A 110 4.23 4.05 2.45
CA PHE A 110 3.66 3.38 1.28
C PHE A 110 3.31 1.92 1.55
N MET A 111 4.18 1.18 2.22
CA MET A 111 3.89 -0.20 2.59
C MET A 111 2.72 -0.30 3.58
N GLN A 112 2.66 0.58 4.58
CA GLN A 112 1.57 0.58 5.56
C GLN A 112 0.22 0.94 4.94
N VAL A 113 0.17 1.98 4.10
CA VAL A 113 -1.04 2.38 3.37
C VAL A 113 -1.56 1.23 2.52
N THR A 114 -0.66 0.53 1.82
CA THR A 114 -1.01 -0.65 1.03
C THR A 114 -1.63 -1.75 1.88
N LYS A 115 -1.06 -2.02 3.06
CA LYS A 115 -1.62 -2.98 4.00
C LYS A 115 -3.03 -2.58 4.42
N ILE A 116 -3.20 -1.33 4.87
CA ILE A 116 -4.50 -0.81 5.33
C ILE A 116 -5.56 -0.95 4.24
N HIS A 117 -5.27 -0.51 3.02
CA HIS A 117 -6.22 -0.61 1.91
C HIS A 117 -6.60 -2.07 1.60
N THR A 118 -5.62 -2.96 1.56
CA THR A 118 -5.86 -4.38 1.29
C THR A 118 -6.65 -5.05 2.41
N THR A 119 -6.32 -4.76 3.67
CA THR A 119 -7.05 -5.25 4.86
C THR A 119 -8.49 -4.79 4.87
N ASN A 120 -8.74 -3.51 4.57
CA ASN A 120 -10.10 -2.96 4.57
C ASN A 120 -10.96 -3.60 3.49
N ILE A 121 -10.44 -3.71 2.26
CA ILE A 121 -11.17 -4.34 1.15
C ILE A 121 -11.45 -5.81 1.47
N TYR A 122 -10.44 -6.57 1.88
CA TYR A 122 -10.60 -7.97 2.29
C TYR A 122 -11.66 -8.11 3.39
N GLY A 123 -11.60 -7.28 4.43
CA GLY A 123 -12.51 -7.34 5.56
C GLY A 123 -13.97 -7.08 5.17
N LEU A 124 -14.21 -6.17 4.23
CA LEU A 124 -15.56 -5.91 3.71
C LEU A 124 -16.07 -7.07 2.85
N LEU A 125 -15.27 -7.55 1.91
CA LEU A 125 -15.65 -8.70 1.07
C LEU A 125 -15.89 -9.97 1.89
N TYR A 126 -15.09 -10.20 2.93
CA TYR A 126 -15.25 -11.31 3.86
C TYR A 126 -16.56 -11.23 4.64
N LYS A 127 -16.98 -10.03 5.05
CA LYS A 127 -18.29 -9.83 5.70
C LYS A 127 -19.43 -10.15 4.75
N LEU A 128 -19.42 -9.55 3.55
CA LEU A 128 -20.45 -9.78 2.53
C LEU A 128 -20.61 -11.27 2.20
N LYS A 129 -19.49 -12.00 2.04
CA LYS A 129 -19.50 -13.45 1.78
C LYS A 129 -20.10 -14.29 2.91
N ARG A 130 -20.02 -13.83 4.17
CA ARG A 130 -20.49 -14.59 5.34
C ARG A 130 -21.92 -14.30 5.74
N GLU A 131 -22.45 -13.17 5.27
CA GLU A 131 -23.81 -12.69 5.56
C GLU A 131 -24.78 -13.01 4.40
N ASP A 132 -24.28 -13.58 3.28
CA ASP A 132 -25.05 -14.30 2.27
C ASP A 132 -25.40 -15.73 2.72
#